data_AF-A0AAU4SII6-F1
#
_entry.id   AF-A0AAU4SII6-F1
#
_cell.length_a   1.000
_cell.length_b   1.000
_cell.length_c   1.000
_cell.angle_alpha   90.00
_cell.angle_beta   90.00
_cell.angle_gamma   90.00
#
_symmetry.space_group_name_H-M   'P 1'
#
loop_
_entity.id
_entity.type
_entity.pdbx_description
1 polymer ?
#
loop_
_entity_poly.entity_id
_entity_poly.type
_entity_poly.pdbx_seq_one_letter_code
_entity_poly.pdbx_strand_id
1 'polypeptide(L)'
;MHTRRSIRTASTVAGAVVLLATAIMGGTPAQAQPRPVLPAVAATDNRPEVRALSTDERQELQAEIDATLAETGNGGVQISANEVSWNGGEPILVFPLPGETKAPPSSPAARNAEGLSSTSDVEPQVDWEDCPAGADDNRWYCFYQYAGFEGRRLQWNWAHCQTGIRFTDYGFDNKTTGWVNTTRNVDNVGIRVTVFDGWFVDTLWREQPWTKVSRVDSFHDNKASSFRACRI
;
A
#
# COMPACT_ATOMS: atom_id res chain seq x y z
N MET A 1 23.08 -27.66 -48.76
CA MET A 1 22.32 -26.79 -49.69
C MET A 1 21.98 -25.52 -48.92
N HIS A 2 22.86 -24.50 -48.93
CA HIS A 2 22.74 -23.29 -49.77
C HIS A 2 21.31 -22.71 -49.74
N THR A 3 21.10 -21.49 -49.25
CA THR A 3 21.41 -20.28 -50.04
C THR A 3 21.50 -19.03 -49.14
N ARG A 4 22.59 -18.26 -49.31
CA ARG A 4 22.79 -16.90 -48.79
C ARG A 4 21.93 -15.89 -49.56
N ARG A 5 21.55 -14.77 -48.93
CA ARG A 5 21.46 -13.48 -49.63
C ARG A 5 21.76 -12.30 -48.69
N SER A 6 22.91 -11.67 -48.93
CA SER A 6 23.23 -10.29 -48.53
C SER A 6 22.68 -9.33 -49.57
N ILE A 7 22.19 -8.15 -49.17
CA ILE A 7 22.36 -6.90 -49.93
C ILE A 7 22.60 -5.74 -48.94
N ARG A 8 23.60 -4.94 -49.29
CA ARG A 8 24.10 -3.73 -48.63
C ARG A 8 23.28 -2.52 -49.07
N THR A 9 23.19 -1.50 -48.23
CA THR A 9 23.30 -0.10 -48.69
C THR A 9 23.88 0.76 -47.59
N ALA A 10 25.05 1.31 -47.88
CA ALA A 10 25.67 2.40 -47.15
C ALA A 10 25.14 3.72 -47.72
N SER A 11 24.88 4.70 -46.86
CA SER A 11 24.82 6.10 -47.24
C SER A 11 25.53 6.93 -46.18
N THR A 12 26.71 7.39 -46.56
CA THR A 12 27.53 8.41 -45.93
C THR A 12 26.88 9.78 -46.21
N VAL A 13 26.68 10.62 -45.20
CA VAL A 13 26.65 12.08 -45.37
C VAL A 13 27.48 12.71 -44.26
N ALA A 14 28.56 13.36 -44.69
CA ALA A 14 29.39 14.25 -43.91
C ALA A 14 28.72 15.62 -43.76
N GLY A 15 28.97 16.32 -42.66
CA GLY A 15 28.56 17.72 -42.51
C GLY A 15 28.80 18.26 -41.10
N ALA A 16 30.00 18.78 -40.87
CA ALA A 16 30.44 19.42 -39.63
C ALA A 16 29.73 20.76 -39.38
N VAL A 17 29.49 21.11 -38.10
CA VAL A 17 29.81 22.42 -37.50
C VAL A 17 29.99 22.20 -36.00
N VAL A 18 31.22 22.44 -35.52
CA VAL A 18 31.53 22.60 -34.10
C VAL A 18 31.28 24.06 -33.74
N LEU A 19 30.26 24.33 -32.92
CA LEU A 19 30.07 25.59 -32.22
C LEU A 19 30.37 25.35 -30.74
N LEU A 20 31.60 25.66 -30.32
CA LEU A 20 31.92 25.83 -28.90
C LEU A 20 31.26 27.13 -28.43
N ALA A 21 30.06 27.01 -27.85
CA ALA A 21 29.49 28.05 -27.01
C ALA A 21 29.93 27.81 -25.56
N THR A 22 30.91 28.59 -25.10
CA THR A 22 31.24 28.72 -23.68
C THR A 22 30.07 29.39 -22.96
N ALA A 23 29.09 28.60 -22.55
CA ALA A 23 28.06 29.04 -21.62
C ALA A 23 28.70 29.19 -20.24
N ILE A 24 28.91 30.44 -19.82
CA ILE A 24 29.21 30.80 -18.43
C ILE A 24 27.94 30.47 -17.65
N MET A 25 27.85 29.24 -17.12
CA MET A 25 26.77 28.85 -16.22
C MET A 25 26.95 29.62 -14.92
N GLY A 26 26.36 30.80 -14.84
CA GLY A 26 26.08 31.48 -13.58
C GLY A 26 25.11 30.60 -12.81
N GLY A 27 25.64 29.69 -12.00
CA GLY A 27 24.86 28.86 -11.09
C GLY A 27 24.12 29.76 -10.12
N THR A 28 22.82 29.96 -10.35
CA THR A 28 21.93 30.52 -9.35
C THR A 28 22.09 29.67 -8.09
N PRO A 29 22.44 30.24 -6.92
CA PRO A 29 22.49 29.47 -5.70
C PRO A 29 21.12 28.81 -5.53
N ALA A 30 21.12 27.48 -5.42
CA ALA A 30 19.92 26.71 -5.16
C ALA A 30 19.27 27.28 -3.90
N GLN A 31 18.20 28.05 -4.07
CA GLN A 31 17.40 28.52 -2.95
C GLN A 31 16.92 27.26 -2.24
N ALA A 32 17.29 27.12 -0.97
CA ALA A 32 16.80 26.05 -0.12
C ALA A 32 15.27 26.08 -0.19
N GLN A 33 14.68 25.08 -0.83
CA GLN A 33 13.23 24.96 -0.87
C GLN A 33 12.74 24.90 0.59
N PRO A 34 11.70 25.68 0.94
CA PRO A 34 11.13 25.61 2.28
C PRO A 34 10.78 24.15 2.58
N ARG A 35 11.22 23.68 3.75
CA ARG A 35 10.96 22.31 4.20
C ARG A 35 9.45 22.03 4.12
N PRO A 36 9.03 20.91 3.52
CA PRO A 36 7.63 20.50 3.57
C PRO A 36 7.19 20.46 5.02
N VAL A 37 6.13 21.20 5.33
CA VAL A 37 5.49 21.15 6.65
C VAL A 37 4.59 19.93 6.64
N LEU A 38 4.69 19.09 7.68
CA LEU A 38 3.81 17.94 7.83
C LEU A 38 2.35 18.38 7.81
N PRO A 39 1.44 17.62 7.18
CA PRO A 39 0.02 17.88 7.24
C PRO A 39 -0.46 17.98 8.69
N ALA A 40 -1.42 18.87 8.94
CA ALA A 40 -1.91 19.15 10.29
C ALA A 40 -2.40 17.89 11.03
N VAL A 41 -3.03 16.97 10.30
CA VAL A 41 -3.46 15.65 10.81
C VAL A 41 -2.30 14.83 11.36
N ALA A 42 -1.18 14.75 10.64
CA ALA A 42 0.03 14.08 11.11
C ALA A 42 0.63 14.76 12.34
N ALA A 43 0.56 16.09 12.40
CA ALA A 43 1.06 16.87 13.55
C ALA A 43 0.23 16.66 14.84
N THR A 44 -1.02 16.21 14.73
CA THR A 44 -1.88 15.90 15.89
C THR A 44 -1.78 14.46 16.39
N ASP A 45 -1.00 13.61 15.72
CA ASP A 45 -0.79 12.23 16.13
C ASP A 45 0.15 12.16 17.35
N ASN A 46 -0.43 11.81 18.50
CA ASN A 46 0.25 11.82 19.79
C ASN A 46 0.81 10.47 20.21
N ARG A 47 0.81 9.46 19.33
CA ARG A 47 1.38 8.15 19.63
C ARG A 47 2.88 8.28 20.00
N PRO A 48 3.35 7.62 21.07
CA PRO A 48 4.74 7.76 21.52
C PRO A 48 5.78 7.51 20.44
N GLU A 49 5.59 6.47 19.64
CA GLU A 49 6.45 6.06 18.53
C GLU A 49 6.51 7.14 17.43
N VAL A 50 5.38 7.79 17.12
CA VAL A 50 5.34 8.91 16.17
C VAL A 50 6.02 10.14 16.76
N ARG A 51 5.85 10.41 18.05
CA ARG A 51 6.52 11.54 18.73
C ARG A 51 8.03 11.35 18.84
N ALA A 52 8.51 10.11 18.84
CA ALA A 52 9.93 9.79 18.87
C ALA A 52 10.65 10.09 17.54
N LEU A 53 9.93 10.15 16.41
CA LEU A 53 10.53 10.42 15.10
C LEU A 53 11.21 11.80 15.07
N SER A 54 12.43 11.81 14.52
CA SER A 54 13.18 13.01 14.16
C SER A 54 12.49 13.80 13.06
N THR A 55 13.00 15.00 12.75
CA THR A 55 12.45 15.81 11.65
C THR A 55 12.67 15.14 10.29
N ASP A 56 13.84 14.53 10.09
CA ASP A 56 14.20 13.94 8.80
C ASP A 56 13.38 12.66 8.55
N GLU A 57 13.24 11.80 9.55
CA GLU A 57 12.37 10.61 9.49
C GLU A 57 10.92 10.95 9.15
N ARG A 58 10.36 12.02 9.74
CA ARG A 58 9.01 12.47 9.41
C ARG A 58 8.90 12.97 7.97
N GLN A 59 9.94 13.62 7.45
CA GLN A 59 9.94 14.11 6.06
C GLN A 59 10.04 12.96 5.07
N GLU A 60 10.85 11.95 5.35
CA GLU A 60 10.96 10.74 4.53
C GLU A 60 9.62 9.99 4.48
N LEU A 61 9.00 9.76 5.63
CA LEU A 61 7.67 9.13 5.71
C LEU A 61 6.62 9.96 4.96
N GLN A 62 6.62 11.28 5.13
CA GLN A 62 5.67 12.15 4.44
C GLN A 62 5.87 12.10 2.92
N ALA A 63 7.11 12.07 2.44
CA ALA A 63 7.39 11.95 1.02
C ALA A 63 6.85 10.63 0.43
N GLU A 64 6.90 9.52 1.18
CA GLU A 64 6.31 8.24 0.76
C GLU A 64 4.78 8.29 0.69
N ILE A 65 4.15 8.93 1.67
CA ILE A 65 2.69 9.16 1.69
C ILE A 65 2.27 10.05 0.51
N ASP A 66 2.98 11.16 0.30
CA ASP A 66 2.70 12.11 -0.79
C ASP A 66 2.86 11.42 -2.15
N ALA A 67 3.90 10.61 -2.32
CA ALA A 67 4.10 9.82 -3.53
C ALA A 67 2.94 8.83 -3.77
N THR A 68 2.48 8.15 -2.73
CA THR A 68 1.34 7.21 -2.83
C THR A 68 0.04 7.93 -3.16
N LEU A 69 -0.22 9.09 -2.56
CA LEU A 69 -1.39 9.92 -2.86
C LEU A 69 -1.35 10.46 -4.30
N ALA A 70 -0.17 10.86 -4.77
CA ALA A 70 0.03 11.31 -6.15
C ALA A 70 -0.15 10.17 -7.17
N GLU A 71 0.33 8.96 -6.86
CA GLU A 71 0.19 7.77 -7.70
C GLU A 71 -1.28 7.32 -7.83
N THR A 72 -2.00 7.29 -6.70
CA THR A 72 -3.34 6.71 -6.65
C THR A 72 -4.40 7.64 -7.25
N GLY A 73 -4.26 8.96 -7.19
CA GLY A 73 -5.16 9.93 -7.85
C GLY A 73 -6.63 9.91 -7.38
N ASN A 74 -7.01 9.00 -6.46
CA ASN A 74 -8.38 8.58 -6.19
C ASN A 74 -8.96 9.15 -4.88
N GLY A 75 -8.48 10.32 -4.44
CA GLY A 75 -9.05 11.01 -3.26
C GLY A 75 -8.69 10.39 -1.92
N GLY A 76 -7.54 9.70 -1.83
CA GLY A 76 -6.97 9.29 -0.55
C GLY A 76 -6.68 10.51 0.34
N VAL A 77 -6.90 10.35 1.63
CA VAL A 77 -6.67 11.39 2.64
C VAL A 77 -5.78 10.83 3.73
N GLN A 78 -4.68 11.52 4.03
CA GLN A 78 -3.88 11.19 5.20
C GLN A 78 -4.72 11.45 6.46
N ILE A 79 -4.82 10.46 7.34
CA ILE A 79 -5.64 10.52 8.55
C ILE A 79 -4.82 10.46 9.85
N SER A 80 -3.56 10.03 9.76
CA SER A 80 -2.59 10.05 10.87
C SER A 80 -1.16 10.22 10.31
N ALA A 81 -0.14 10.14 11.18
CA ALA A 81 1.24 10.35 10.74
C ALA A 81 1.73 9.33 9.70
N ASN A 82 1.18 8.12 9.66
CA ASN A 82 1.62 7.02 8.79
C ASN A 82 0.44 6.28 8.14
N GLU A 83 -0.73 6.90 8.01
CA GLU A 83 -1.93 6.24 7.48
C GLU A 83 -2.69 7.11 6.49
N VAL A 84 -3.16 6.47 5.42
CA VAL A 84 -4.01 7.06 4.40
C VAL A 84 -5.31 6.26 4.33
N SER A 85 -6.44 6.96 4.25
CA SER A 85 -7.76 6.34 4.08
C SER A 85 -8.44 6.83 2.81
N TRP A 86 -9.23 5.96 2.21
CA TRP A 86 -10.10 6.27 1.08
C TRP A 86 -11.57 6.07 1.49
N ASN A 87 -12.49 6.66 0.72
CA ASN A 87 -13.94 6.49 0.88
C ASN A 87 -14.49 6.66 2.30
N GLY A 88 -13.83 7.50 3.13
CA GLY A 88 -14.27 7.77 4.50
C GLY A 88 -13.93 6.68 5.52
N GLY A 89 -12.99 5.78 5.22
CA GLY A 89 -12.56 4.73 6.16
C GLY A 89 -12.15 3.41 5.51
N GLU A 90 -12.37 3.24 4.21
CA GLU A 90 -12.19 1.95 3.53
C GLU A 90 -11.65 2.09 2.09
N PRO A 91 -10.45 1.55 1.80
CA PRO A 91 -9.49 0.97 2.74
C PRO A 91 -8.72 1.98 3.59
N ILE A 92 -7.90 1.44 4.50
CA ILE A 92 -6.79 2.14 5.13
C ILE A 92 -5.47 1.49 4.70
N LEU A 93 -4.54 2.31 4.22
CA LEU A 93 -3.14 1.95 3.99
C LEU A 93 -2.31 2.47 5.17
N VAL A 94 -1.55 1.57 5.81
CA VAL A 94 -0.67 1.86 6.93
C VAL A 94 0.78 1.66 6.48
N PHE A 95 1.60 2.67 6.67
CA PHE A 95 3.03 2.66 6.37
C PHE A 95 3.82 2.24 7.61
N PRO A 96 4.92 1.48 7.49
CA PRO A 96 5.89 1.36 8.57
C PRO A 96 6.39 2.74 8.99
N LEU A 97 6.71 2.88 10.28
CA LEU A 97 7.46 4.06 10.72
C LEU A 97 8.92 3.93 10.26
N PRO A 98 9.64 5.04 10.04
CA PRO A 98 11.06 5.01 9.73
C PRO A 98 11.85 4.14 10.71
N GLY A 99 12.65 3.21 10.18
CA GLY A 99 13.42 2.24 10.97
C GLY A 99 12.69 0.95 11.34
N GLU A 100 11.36 0.90 11.19
CA GLU A 100 10.55 -0.30 11.47
C GLU A 100 10.34 -1.14 10.20
N THR A 101 10.30 -2.46 10.36
CA THR A 101 10.02 -3.38 9.24
C THR A 101 8.53 -3.65 9.05
N LYS A 102 7.70 -3.41 10.08
CA LYS A 102 6.26 -3.67 10.06
C LYS A 102 5.46 -2.37 10.19
N ALA A 103 4.32 -2.32 9.52
CA ALA A 103 3.31 -1.29 9.78
C ALA A 103 2.72 -1.49 11.19
N PRO A 104 2.69 -0.46 12.05
CA PRO A 104 2.21 -0.59 13.42
C PRO A 104 0.70 -0.88 13.47
N PRO A 105 0.15 -1.16 14.67
CA PRO A 105 -1.29 -1.17 14.89
C PRO A 105 -1.97 0.12 14.40
N SER A 106 -3.22 -0.02 13.94
CA SER A 106 -4.02 1.11 13.46
C SER A 106 -4.14 2.22 14.51
N SER A 107 -3.93 3.47 14.11
CA SER A 107 -4.04 4.63 15.01
C SER A 107 -5.50 4.83 15.49
N PRO A 108 -5.72 5.67 16.53
CA PRO A 108 -7.07 6.08 16.90
C PRO A 108 -7.86 6.71 15.74
N ALA A 109 -7.20 7.46 14.85
CA ALA A 109 -7.86 8.07 13.70
C ALA A 109 -8.33 7.02 12.68
N ALA A 110 -7.50 6.02 12.41
CA ALA A 110 -7.86 4.89 11.55
C ALA A 110 -9.05 4.10 12.10
N ARG A 111 -9.01 3.77 13.39
CA ARG A 111 -10.13 3.08 14.06
C ARG A 111 -11.43 3.90 13.99
N ASN A 112 -11.35 5.20 14.25
CA ASN A 112 -12.52 6.09 14.14
C ASN A 112 -13.07 6.15 12.71
N ALA A 113 -12.20 6.19 11.70
CA ALA A 113 -12.59 6.19 10.29
C ALA A 113 -13.27 4.87 9.89
N GLU A 114 -12.84 3.74 10.46
CA GLU A 114 -13.46 2.42 10.29
C GLU A 114 -14.74 2.24 11.11
N GLY A 115 -15.20 3.28 11.83
CA GLY A 115 -16.43 3.24 12.64
C GLY A 115 -16.26 2.55 14.00
N LEU A 116 -15.03 2.29 14.43
CA LEU A 116 -14.75 1.75 15.76
C LEU A 116 -14.77 2.89 16.78
N SER A 117 -15.71 2.81 17.73
CA SER A 117 -15.98 3.89 18.69
C SER A 117 -15.32 3.67 20.05
N SER A 118 -14.93 2.43 20.35
CA SER A 118 -14.31 2.07 21.63
C SER A 118 -13.17 1.06 21.46
N THR A 119 -12.22 1.05 22.40
CA THR A 119 -11.18 0.01 22.46
C THR A 119 -11.73 -1.37 22.79
N SER A 120 -12.92 -1.44 23.39
CA SER A 120 -13.62 -2.69 23.68
C SER A 120 -14.15 -3.35 22.40
N ASP A 121 -14.23 -2.60 21.30
CA ASP A 121 -14.65 -3.11 20.00
C ASP A 121 -13.52 -3.91 19.33
N VAL A 122 -12.29 -3.88 19.87
CA VAL A 122 -11.12 -4.62 19.36
C VAL A 122 -10.84 -5.81 20.27
N GLU A 123 -10.77 -7.01 19.70
CA GLU A 123 -10.49 -8.22 20.46
C GLU A 123 -9.00 -8.29 20.85
N PRO A 124 -8.67 -8.35 22.16
CA PRO A 124 -7.28 -8.33 22.63
C PRO A 124 -6.60 -9.71 22.61
N GLN A 125 -7.21 -10.75 22.04
CA GLN A 125 -6.86 -12.15 22.36
C GLN A 125 -6.00 -12.88 21.34
N VAL A 126 -5.80 -12.38 20.12
CA VAL A 126 -5.00 -13.08 19.10
C VAL A 126 -4.11 -12.10 18.34
N ASP A 127 -2.82 -12.43 18.27
CA ASP A 127 -1.86 -11.70 17.44
C ASP A 127 -2.14 -11.96 15.95
N TRP A 128 -2.85 -11.00 15.36
CA TRP A 128 -3.16 -10.93 13.95
C TRP A 128 -2.18 -10.05 13.16
N GLU A 129 -0.95 -9.91 13.68
CA GLU A 129 0.15 -9.22 13.00
C GLU A 129 -0.23 -7.77 12.69
N ASP A 130 -0.81 -7.14 13.71
CA ASP A 130 -1.34 -5.78 13.68
C ASP A 130 -2.56 -5.57 12.75
N CYS A 131 -3.03 -6.62 12.05
CA CYS A 131 -4.34 -6.58 11.39
C CYS A 131 -5.45 -6.47 12.45
N PRO A 132 -6.38 -5.51 12.36
CA PRO A 132 -7.43 -5.40 13.36
C PRO A 132 -8.31 -6.64 13.42
N ALA A 133 -8.89 -6.89 14.58
CA ALA A 133 -9.95 -7.87 14.79
C ALA A 133 -10.96 -7.25 15.74
N GLY A 134 -12.24 -7.24 15.37
CA GLY A 134 -13.28 -6.70 16.23
C GLY A 134 -13.66 -7.64 17.39
N ALA A 135 -14.67 -7.29 18.18
CA ALA A 135 -15.30 -8.21 19.13
C ALA A 135 -16.49 -9.01 18.53
N ASP A 136 -17.40 -8.36 17.79
CA ASP A 136 -18.72 -8.91 17.46
C ASP A 136 -19.12 -8.89 15.95
N ASP A 137 -18.40 -8.17 15.07
CA ASP A 137 -18.69 -8.11 13.62
C ASP A 137 -17.40 -8.15 12.77
N ASN A 138 -16.47 -9.03 13.18
CA ASN A 138 -15.07 -9.03 12.77
C ASN A 138 -14.94 -9.27 11.28
N ARG A 139 -14.70 -8.20 10.52
CA ARG A 139 -14.66 -8.28 9.07
C ARG A 139 -13.34 -7.81 8.45
N TRP A 140 -12.26 -7.76 9.22
CA TRP A 140 -10.98 -7.34 8.69
C TRP A 140 -10.27 -8.43 7.91
N TYR A 141 -9.68 -7.98 6.83
CA TYR A 141 -8.66 -8.71 6.11
C TYR A 141 -7.60 -7.70 5.64
N CYS A 142 -6.35 -8.11 5.78
CA CYS A 142 -5.19 -7.27 5.57
C CYS A 142 -4.23 -7.93 4.59
N PHE A 143 -3.64 -7.11 3.73
CA PHE A 143 -2.60 -7.50 2.79
C PHE A 143 -1.30 -6.80 3.16
N TYR A 144 -0.19 -7.53 3.11
CA TYR A 144 1.12 -7.06 3.52
C TYR A 144 2.08 -7.09 2.33
N GLN A 145 2.88 -6.04 2.25
CA GLN A 145 3.79 -5.84 1.13
C GLN A 145 4.93 -6.87 1.10
N TYR A 146 5.36 -7.36 2.26
CA TYR A 146 6.48 -8.31 2.34
C TYR A 146 6.12 -9.52 3.20
N ALA A 147 6.94 -10.57 3.06
CA ALA A 147 6.82 -11.78 3.85
C ALA A 147 6.97 -11.49 5.35
N GLY A 148 6.36 -12.31 6.20
CA GLY A 148 6.43 -12.12 7.66
C GLY A 148 5.58 -10.95 8.15
N PHE A 149 4.59 -10.51 7.34
CA PHE A 149 3.68 -9.41 7.66
C PHE A 149 4.41 -8.06 7.76
N GLU A 150 5.40 -7.88 6.90
CA GLU A 150 6.27 -6.70 6.84
C GLU A 150 5.83 -5.71 5.75
N GLY A 151 6.44 -4.53 5.79
CA GLY A 151 6.16 -3.42 4.89
C GLY A 151 4.81 -2.77 5.17
N ARG A 152 4.25 -2.14 4.13
CA ARG A 152 2.95 -1.49 4.20
C ARG A 152 1.85 -2.53 4.39
N ARG A 153 0.83 -2.19 5.19
CA ARG A 153 -0.39 -2.98 5.39
C ARG A 153 -1.57 -2.26 4.77
N LEU A 154 -2.32 -2.95 3.90
CA LEU A 154 -3.56 -2.44 3.33
C LEU A 154 -4.74 -3.25 3.88
N GLN A 155 -5.72 -2.59 4.49
CA GLN A 155 -6.79 -3.24 5.23
C GLN A 155 -8.18 -2.73 4.83
N TRP A 156 -9.15 -3.64 4.94
CA TRP A 156 -10.59 -3.41 4.72
C TRP A 156 -11.39 -4.05 5.85
N ASN A 157 -12.63 -3.65 6.02
CA ASN A 157 -13.55 -4.23 7.01
C ASN A 157 -14.96 -4.51 6.47
N TRP A 158 -15.17 -4.45 5.16
CA TRP A 158 -16.46 -4.73 4.53
C TRP A 158 -16.39 -5.79 3.42
N ALA A 159 -17.56 -6.23 2.97
CA ALA A 159 -17.69 -7.17 1.86
C ALA A 159 -17.69 -6.44 0.51
N HIS A 160 -16.92 -6.96 -0.44
CA HIS A 160 -16.81 -6.47 -1.82
C HIS A 160 -17.06 -7.59 -2.82
N CYS A 161 -18.25 -8.22 -2.76
CA CYS A 161 -18.58 -9.33 -3.65
C CYS A 161 -18.79 -8.92 -5.11
N GLN A 162 -19.58 -7.87 -5.31
CA GLN A 162 -20.17 -7.57 -6.61
C GLN A 162 -19.20 -6.78 -7.48
N THR A 163 -18.60 -5.74 -6.91
CA THR A 163 -17.64 -4.87 -7.60
C THR A 163 -16.22 -5.40 -7.51
N GLY A 164 -15.89 -6.05 -6.39
CA GLY A 164 -14.51 -6.33 -5.96
C GLY A 164 -13.64 -5.07 -5.93
N ILE A 165 -12.34 -5.26 -5.78
CA ILE A 165 -11.39 -4.20 -5.48
C ILE A 165 -10.12 -4.36 -6.32
N ARG A 166 -9.56 -3.24 -6.82
CA ARG A 166 -8.25 -3.19 -7.47
C ARG A 166 -7.19 -2.69 -6.51
N PHE A 167 -6.03 -3.33 -6.50
CA PHE A 167 -4.90 -2.87 -5.68
C PHE A 167 -4.22 -1.62 -6.25
N THR A 168 -4.27 -1.43 -7.58
CA THR A 168 -3.71 -0.21 -8.20
C THR A 168 -4.37 1.07 -7.72
N ASP A 169 -5.65 1.01 -7.32
CA ASP A 169 -6.38 2.18 -6.83
C ASP A 169 -5.81 2.71 -5.49
N TYR A 170 -4.97 1.92 -4.82
CA TYR A 170 -4.38 2.18 -3.50
C TYR A 170 -2.85 2.02 -3.48
N GLY A 171 -2.19 1.98 -4.64
CA GLY A 171 -0.72 1.91 -4.74
C GLY A 171 -0.14 0.59 -4.24
N PHE A 172 -0.92 -0.49 -4.33
CA PHE A 172 -0.59 -1.79 -3.76
C PHE A 172 -0.56 -2.93 -4.79
N ASP A 173 -0.68 -2.59 -6.07
CA ASP A 173 -0.68 -3.55 -7.18
C ASP A 173 0.64 -4.34 -7.23
N ASN A 174 0.54 -5.66 -7.35
CA ASN A 174 1.69 -6.56 -7.46
C ASN A 174 2.68 -6.44 -6.29
N LYS A 175 2.17 -6.16 -5.09
CA LYS A 175 2.99 -6.02 -3.87
C LYS A 175 2.65 -7.01 -2.76
N THR A 176 1.57 -7.78 -2.88
CA THR A 176 1.19 -8.67 -1.78
C THR A 176 2.12 -9.88 -1.72
N THR A 177 2.74 -10.08 -0.57
CA THR A 177 3.46 -11.31 -0.22
C THR A 177 2.81 -12.05 0.94
N GLY A 178 2.23 -11.33 1.91
CA GLY A 178 1.56 -11.92 3.09
C GLY A 178 0.15 -11.38 3.24
N TRP A 179 -0.70 -12.10 3.97
CA TRP A 179 -2.08 -11.66 4.20
C TRP A 179 -2.69 -12.28 5.48
N VAL A 180 -3.72 -11.62 6.01
CA VAL A 180 -4.46 -12.01 7.22
C VAL A 180 -5.95 -11.84 6.97
N ASN A 181 -6.79 -12.72 7.51
CA ASN A 181 -8.23 -12.61 7.56
C ASN A 181 -8.71 -12.94 8.96
N THR A 182 -9.02 -11.90 9.71
CA THR A 182 -9.49 -12.00 11.10
C THR A 182 -10.98 -12.25 11.17
N THR A 183 -11.66 -12.36 10.01
CA THR A 183 -13.09 -12.60 9.99
C THR A 183 -13.41 -13.95 10.61
N ARG A 184 -14.45 -14.00 11.45
CA ARG A 184 -14.90 -15.24 12.06
C ARG A 184 -16.05 -15.80 11.25
N ASN A 185 -16.07 -17.11 11.08
CA ASN A 185 -17.27 -17.81 10.60
C ASN A 185 -18.20 -18.14 11.78
N VAL A 186 -18.59 -17.13 12.54
CA VAL A 186 -19.68 -17.24 13.53
C VAL A 186 -20.95 -16.83 12.81
N ASP A 187 -22.07 -17.52 13.04
CA ASP A 187 -23.39 -17.21 12.47
C ASP A 187 -23.45 -17.02 10.93
N ASN A 188 -22.57 -17.66 10.15
CA ASN A 188 -22.44 -17.49 8.69
C ASN A 188 -22.26 -16.02 8.25
N VAL A 189 -21.41 -15.27 8.96
CA VAL A 189 -21.02 -13.90 8.59
C VAL A 189 -19.51 -13.74 8.28
N GLY A 190 -18.79 -14.85 8.12
CA GLY A 190 -17.38 -14.81 7.73
C GLY A 190 -17.16 -14.25 6.32
N ILE A 191 -15.99 -13.67 6.05
CA ILE A 191 -15.60 -13.23 4.71
C ILE A 191 -14.60 -14.21 4.12
N ARG A 192 -14.94 -14.77 2.95
CA ARG A 192 -13.98 -15.44 2.06
C ARG A 192 -13.37 -14.43 1.10
N VAL A 193 -12.05 -14.37 1.06
CA VAL A 193 -11.31 -13.51 0.14
C VAL A 193 -10.81 -14.35 -1.04
N THR A 194 -11.06 -13.91 -2.26
CA THR A 194 -10.49 -14.49 -3.49
C THR A 194 -9.61 -13.45 -4.17
N VAL A 195 -8.36 -13.79 -4.41
CA VAL A 195 -7.35 -12.87 -4.95
C VAL A 195 -6.97 -13.28 -6.36
N PHE A 196 -6.71 -12.29 -7.22
CA PHE A 196 -6.49 -12.47 -8.65
C PHE A 196 -5.28 -11.69 -9.17
N ASP A 197 -4.65 -12.23 -10.21
CA ASP A 197 -3.73 -11.51 -11.12
C ASP A 197 -4.57 -10.96 -12.29
N GLY A 198 -4.45 -9.66 -12.52
CA GLY A 198 -5.38 -8.91 -13.35
C GLY A 198 -6.78 -8.72 -12.73
N TRP A 199 -7.71 -8.16 -13.52
CA TRP A 199 -9.07 -7.83 -13.07
C TRP A 199 -10.01 -9.06 -13.13
N PHE A 200 -9.99 -9.87 -12.07
CA PHE A 200 -10.77 -11.12 -11.95
C PHE A 200 -10.52 -12.16 -13.06
N VAL A 201 -9.30 -12.20 -13.59
CA VAL A 201 -8.92 -13.12 -14.67
C VAL A 201 -8.36 -14.40 -14.07
N ASP A 202 -7.14 -14.34 -13.52
CA ASP A 202 -6.44 -15.51 -13.02
C ASP A 202 -6.57 -15.56 -11.50
N THR A 203 -7.31 -16.55 -10.98
CA THR A 203 -7.41 -16.75 -9.54
C THR A 203 -6.05 -17.22 -9.02
N LEU A 204 -5.45 -16.46 -8.13
CA LEU A 204 -4.20 -16.83 -7.47
C LEU A 204 -4.51 -17.74 -6.28
N TRP A 205 -5.32 -17.27 -5.34
CA TRP A 205 -5.70 -18.05 -4.18
C TRP A 205 -7.07 -17.65 -3.60
N ARG A 206 -7.61 -18.51 -2.73
CA ARG A 206 -8.88 -18.34 -2.02
C ARG A 206 -8.69 -18.67 -0.57
N GLU A 207 -9.21 -17.82 0.29
CA GLU A 207 -8.90 -17.93 1.70
C GLU A 207 -10.13 -17.83 2.58
N GLN A 208 -10.13 -18.69 3.59
CA GLN A 208 -11.23 -18.81 4.52
C GLN A 208 -11.14 -17.76 5.63
N PRO A 209 -12.25 -17.45 6.29
CA PRO A 209 -12.25 -16.74 7.57
C PRO A 209 -11.24 -17.36 8.55
N TRP A 210 -10.67 -16.53 9.42
CA TRP A 210 -9.82 -16.93 10.53
C TRP A 210 -8.50 -17.59 10.12
N THR A 211 -7.82 -16.99 9.15
CA THR A 211 -6.56 -17.50 8.60
C THR A 211 -5.52 -16.40 8.44
N LYS A 212 -4.24 -16.77 8.45
CA LYS A 212 -3.13 -15.89 8.07
C LYS A 212 -2.06 -16.68 7.34
N VAL A 213 -1.42 -16.05 6.37
CA VAL A 213 -0.30 -16.61 5.61
C VAL A 213 0.81 -15.58 5.55
N SER A 214 1.94 -15.88 6.18
CA SER A 214 3.08 -14.97 6.25
C SER A 214 3.76 -14.78 4.90
N ARG A 215 3.66 -15.76 4.01
CA ARG A 215 4.18 -15.72 2.65
C ARG A 215 3.36 -16.62 1.74
N VAL A 216 2.74 -16.05 0.71
CA VAL A 216 2.16 -16.82 -0.40
C VAL A 216 3.29 -17.53 -1.15
N ASP A 217 2.99 -18.65 -1.80
CA ASP A 217 4.02 -19.38 -2.54
C ASP A 217 4.64 -18.53 -3.65
N SER A 218 5.83 -18.94 -4.11
CA SER A 218 6.62 -18.19 -5.08
C SER A 218 5.95 -18.00 -6.43
N PHE A 219 4.93 -18.80 -6.79
CA PHE A 219 4.20 -18.61 -8.04
C PHE A 219 3.17 -17.48 -7.95
N HIS A 220 2.74 -17.11 -6.75
CA HIS A 220 1.73 -16.07 -6.49
C HIS A 220 2.31 -14.79 -5.87
N ASP A 221 3.54 -14.84 -5.33
CA ASP A 221 4.25 -13.72 -4.70
C ASP A 221 4.33 -12.49 -5.64
N ASN A 222 3.90 -11.32 -5.15
CA ASN A 222 3.90 -10.06 -5.90
C ASN A 222 3.08 -10.07 -7.20
N LYS A 223 1.98 -10.84 -7.26
CA LYS A 223 1.07 -10.87 -8.43
C LYS A 223 -0.36 -10.39 -8.17
N ALA A 224 -0.71 -10.12 -6.91
CA ALA A 224 -2.06 -9.72 -6.58
C ALA A 224 -2.39 -8.34 -7.18
N SER A 225 -3.38 -8.29 -8.08
CA SER A 225 -3.86 -7.06 -8.72
C SER A 225 -5.29 -6.70 -8.36
N SER A 226 -6.12 -7.70 -8.01
CA SER A 226 -7.49 -7.47 -7.54
C SER A 226 -7.97 -8.56 -6.57
N PHE A 227 -9.06 -8.29 -5.87
CA PHE A 227 -9.72 -9.29 -5.03
C PHE A 227 -11.23 -9.11 -4.97
N ARG A 228 -11.92 -10.17 -4.52
CA ARG A 228 -13.31 -10.13 -4.05
C ARG A 228 -13.37 -10.64 -2.63
N ALA A 229 -14.10 -9.93 -1.77
CA ALA A 229 -14.34 -10.31 -0.39
C ALA A 229 -15.84 -10.60 -0.23
N CYS A 230 -16.19 -11.86 0.02
CA CYS A 230 -17.58 -12.30 0.05
C CYS A 230 -17.99 -12.91 1.36
N ARG A 231 -19.17 -12.50 1.86
CA ARG A 231 -19.82 -13.21 2.97
C ARG A 231 -20.10 -14.67 2.57
N ILE A 232 -19.89 -15.59 3.49
CA ILE A 232 -20.13 -17.03 3.32
C ILE A 232 -21.25 -17.55 4.20
#